data_AF-A0AAE3A0D3-F1
#
_entry.id   AF-A0AAE3A0D3-F1
#
_cell.length_a   1.000
_cell.length_b   1.000
_cell.length_c   1.000
_cell.angle_alpha   90.00
_cell.angle_beta   90.00
_cell.angle_gamma   90.00
#
_symmetry.space_group_name_H-M   'P 1'
#
loop_
_entity.id
_entity.type
_entity.pdbx_description
1 polymer ?
#
loop_
_entity_poly.entity_id
_entity_poly.type
_entity_poly.pdbx_seq_one_letter_code
_entity_poly.pdbx_strand_id
1 'polypeptide(L)'
;MNTKFIHLLYVPTMACNMQCRYCYLEDHTVDTLRGGDCLETLQYAIAKFREADVVPFNISLHGGEVTTLQEREFHDLIQYISSYYQKNRELITDAGFRVGHPHIKTNLYGLDRHIETIREFNVSISGSLDLPLSLHDKYRVTKGGEGTLERILDNIRLLEEIPDKKKVSATIFREHFEQLDQIIEDIRFLDRNTCLDMNDFNFMIGFDYNSCGLLHHMSEEEQLIFYRRMHEAFDGTNLDAGVNGAWFDEFGPEYCTNCDNCGEKFFLLERNGDIYSCVRGQKNEDFYYGNIYRDTVDNILKTAARKIFQNHNRQPFPEECARCAYLYLCKTGCPFVKNVYGSGKSYTCLLQQQMYRDRGYAPDASADETAYEYVTKMRLEEPEKYLPAKTSAEYPALEQIIAQDAKLQYIYDSGVFELDVDGDRYPLISQILRKSREILYLTPISTVKLRMKKHMLQEECDYPENNALYLMLLSGDLVTYGDEGRTKQRHIATHQIYKGVLDHSGDNEEEWYVYDISGLLREYAKEYATGSPNNLLCTTTELRDCHYRKQENNAYYHIQAINLPFQNIEFYYLTLEQKNDKEAFHEF
;
A
#
# COMPACT_ATOMS: atom_id res chain seq x y z
N MET A 1 -1.84 8.08 -22.99
CA MET A 1 -2.90 7.39 -22.24
C MET A 1 -2.23 6.26 -21.48
N ASN A 2 -2.53 6.08 -20.20
CA ASN A 2 -1.87 5.08 -19.36
C ASN A 2 -2.88 3.97 -19.08
N THR A 3 -3.12 3.10 -20.07
CA THR A 3 -4.07 1.99 -19.99
C THR A 3 -3.80 1.17 -18.74
N LYS A 4 -4.83 0.96 -17.92
CA LYS A 4 -4.69 0.23 -16.66
C LYS A 4 -5.03 -1.24 -16.85
N PHE A 5 -4.15 -2.14 -16.42
CA PHE A 5 -4.36 -3.58 -16.52
C PHE A 5 -4.75 -4.19 -15.17
N ILE A 6 -5.83 -4.98 -15.15
CA ILE A 6 -6.36 -5.60 -13.93
C ILE A 6 -6.52 -7.12 -14.05
N HIS A 7 -6.47 -7.80 -12.92
CA HIS A 7 -6.88 -9.19 -12.77
C HIS A 7 -8.34 -9.21 -12.29
N LEU A 8 -9.23 -9.73 -13.13
CA LEU A 8 -10.65 -9.84 -12.86
C LEU A 8 -11.02 -11.28 -12.51
N LEU A 9 -11.38 -11.53 -11.26
CA LEU A 9 -12.04 -12.75 -10.85
C LEU A 9 -13.55 -12.56 -11.01
N TYR A 10 -14.21 -13.38 -11.83
CA TYR A 10 -15.64 -13.28 -12.06
C TYR A 10 -16.38 -14.42 -11.35
N VAL A 11 -17.41 -14.07 -10.57
CA VAL A 11 -18.31 -14.97 -9.85
C VAL A 11 -19.67 -14.98 -10.57
N PRO A 12 -19.84 -15.81 -11.62
CA PRO A 12 -21.10 -15.94 -12.36
C PRO A 12 -22.24 -16.56 -11.56
N THR A 13 -21.94 -17.27 -10.45
CA THR A 13 -22.95 -17.93 -9.62
C THR A 13 -22.49 -18.00 -8.16
N MET A 14 -23.44 -17.79 -7.24
CA MET A 14 -23.24 -18.07 -5.82
C MET A 14 -23.65 -19.50 -5.44
N ALA A 15 -24.32 -20.24 -6.32
CA ALA A 15 -24.73 -21.61 -6.03
C ALA A 15 -23.51 -22.53 -5.90
N CYS A 16 -23.48 -23.33 -4.83
CA CYS A 16 -22.57 -24.46 -4.67
C CYS A 16 -23.36 -25.77 -4.50
N ASN A 17 -22.82 -26.87 -5.04
CA ASN A 17 -23.30 -28.24 -4.82
C ASN A 17 -22.70 -28.90 -3.56
N MET A 18 -21.70 -28.28 -2.95
CA MET A 18 -21.07 -28.70 -1.71
C MET A 18 -21.41 -27.75 -0.55
N GLN A 19 -21.14 -28.20 0.67
CA GLN A 19 -21.21 -27.42 1.90
C GLN A 19 -19.98 -27.72 2.75
N CYS A 20 -18.82 -27.30 2.22
CA CYS A 20 -17.55 -27.44 2.94
C CYS A 20 -17.69 -26.79 4.31
N ARG A 21 -17.29 -27.49 5.36
CA ARG A 21 -17.52 -27.06 6.75
C ARG A 21 -16.75 -25.80 7.14
N TYR A 22 -15.71 -25.45 6.38
CA TYR A 22 -14.88 -24.25 6.54
C TYR A 22 -15.04 -23.28 5.34
N CYS A 23 -16.15 -23.35 4.61
CA CYS A 23 -16.35 -22.46 3.48
C CYS A 23 -16.48 -20.99 3.94
N TYR A 24 -15.63 -20.10 3.42
CA TYR A 24 -15.70 -18.67 3.72
C TYR A 24 -16.99 -17.98 3.27
N LEU A 25 -17.74 -18.59 2.33
CA LEU A 25 -19.04 -18.11 1.91
C LEU A 25 -20.18 -18.57 2.81
N GLU A 26 -19.94 -19.54 3.70
CA GLU A 26 -20.94 -20.05 4.64
C GLU A 26 -22.31 -20.33 3.96
N ASP A 27 -23.38 -19.69 4.45
CA ASP A 27 -24.75 -19.81 3.94
C ASP A 27 -25.01 -19.00 2.65
N HIS A 28 -24.04 -18.22 2.17
CA HIS A 28 -24.13 -17.47 0.91
C HIS A 28 -23.91 -18.34 -0.34
N THR A 29 -23.79 -19.66 -0.19
CA THR A 29 -23.59 -20.63 -1.30
C THR A 29 -24.90 -21.02 -2.01
N VAL A 30 -25.86 -20.10 -2.06
CA VAL A 30 -27.17 -20.24 -2.68
C VAL A 30 -27.37 -19.05 -3.62
N ASP A 31 -27.78 -19.31 -4.85
CA ASP A 31 -28.15 -18.24 -5.75
C ASP A 31 -29.57 -17.75 -5.40
N THR A 32 -29.64 -16.54 -4.85
CA THR A 32 -30.91 -15.88 -4.49
C THR A 32 -31.40 -14.94 -5.58
N LEU A 33 -30.58 -14.68 -6.61
CA LEU A 33 -30.92 -13.81 -7.71
C LEU A 33 -31.87 -14.53 -8.67
N ARG A 34 -33.10 -14.00 -8.81
CA ARG A 34 -34.06 -14.45 -9.81
C ARG A 34 -33.95 -13.55 -11.05
N GLY A 35 -33.39 -14.10 -12.13
CA GLY A 35 -33.25 -13.41 -13.41
C GLY A 35 -32.02 -12.47 -13.46
N GLY A 36 -31.35 -12.44 -14.60
CA GLY A 36 -30.12 -11.69 -14.89
C GLY A 36 -29.04 -12.62 -15.41
N ASP A 37 -28.59 -12.47 -16.65
CA ASP A 37 -27.62 -13.39 -17.26
C ASP A 37 -26.18 -13.09 -16.78
N CYS A 38 -25.47 -14.12 -16.36
CA CYS A 38 -24.06 -14.02 -15.98
C CYS A 38 -23.18 -13.53 -17.15
N LEU A 39 -23.48 -13.94 -18.38
CA LEU A 39 -22.76 -13.47 -19.55
C LEU A 39 -23.02 -11.98 -19.81
N GLU A 40 -24.28 -11.53 -19.72
CA GLU A 40 -24.63 -10.11 -19.88
C GLU A 40 -23.88 -9.23 -18.87
N THR A 41 -23.76 -9.68 -17.63
CA THR A 41 -23.01 -8.96 -16.58
C THR A 41 -21.54 -8.82 -16.94
N LEU A 42 -20.89 -9.91 -17.34
CA LEU A 42 -19.49 -9.88 -17.73
C LEU A 42 -19.29 -8.98 -18.97
N GLN A 43 -20.15 -9.10 -19.97
CA GLN A 43 -20.10 -8.27 -21.18
C GLN A 43 -20.23 -6.78 -20.86
N TYR A 44 -21.20 -6.43 -20.01
CA TYR A 44 -21.39 -5.06 -19.54
C TYR A 44 -20.16 -4.54 -18.82
N ALA A 45 -19.60 -5.33 -17.90
CA ALA A 45 -18.41 -4.95 -17.15
C ALA A 45 -17.19 -4.72 -18.06
N ILE A 46 -16.92 -5.64 -18.98
CA ILE A 46 -15.81 -5.52 -19.94
C ILE A 46 -15.97 -4.29 -20.83
N ALA A 47 -17.18 -4.02 -21.34
CA ALA A 47 -17.46 -2.83 -22.13
C ALA A 47 -17.18 -1.55 -21.34
N LYS A 48 -17.68 -1.48 -20.10
CA LYS A 48 -17.51 -0.33 -19.21
C LYS A 48 -16.05 -0.12 -18.78
N PHE A 49 -15.30 -1.19 -18.50
CA PHE A 49 -13.86 -1.11 -18.24
C PHE A 49 -13.10 -0.55 -19.45
N ARG A 50 -13.41 -1.03 -20.65
CA ARG A 50 -12.76 -0.56 -21.89
C ARG A 50 -13.04 0.92 -22.15
N GLU A 51 -14.27 1.40 -21.90
CA GLU A 51 -14.61 2.83 -22.02
C GLU A 51 -13.78 3.72 -21.08
N ALA A 52 -13.31 3.16 -19.96
CA ALA A 52 -12.47 3.82 -18.98
C ALA A 52 -10.96 3.53 -19.16
N ASP A 53 -10.53 2.98 -20.30
CA ASP A 53 -9.14 2.59 -20.57
C ASP A 53 -8.57 1.58 -19.54
N VAL A 54 -9.44 0.66 -19.08
CA VAL A 54 -9.10 -0.45 -18.19
C VAL A 54 -9.25 -1.78 -18.93
N VAL A 55 -8.22 -2.62 -18.85
CA VAL A 55 -8.13 -3.90 -19.57
C VAL A 55 -7.90 -5.05 -18.58
N PRO A 56 -8.87 -5.96 -18.43
CA PRO A 56 -8.63 -7.21 -17.71
C PRO A 56 -7.62 -8.11 -18.42
N PHE A 57 -6.35 -8.11 -17.97
CA PHE A 57 -5.33 -8.99 -18.57
C PHE A 57 -5.57 -10.47 -18.25
N ASN A 58 -6.29 -10.74 -17.16
CA ASN A 58 -6.75 -12.07 -16.76
C ASN A 58 -8.21 -11.98 -16.29
N ILE A 59 -9.03 -12.89 -16.82
CA ILE A 59 -10.40 -13.20 -16.42
C ILE A 59 -10.43 -14.66 -15.98
N SER A 60 -10.62 -14.87 -14.68
CA SER A 60 -10.73 -16.20 -14.07
C SER A 60 -12.14 -16.41 -13.52
N LEU A 61 -12.78 -17.55 -13.81
CA LEU A 61 -14.08 -17.87 -13.23
C LEU A 61 -13.91 -18.50 -11.84
N HIS A 62 -14.69 -18.00 -10.91
CA HIS A 62 -14.85 -18.49 -9.54
C HIS A 62 -16.34 -18.52 -9.20
N GLY A 63 -16.71 -18.79 -7.96
CA GLY A 63 -18.06 -18.62 -7.45
C GLY A 63 -18.37 -19.73 -6.48
N GLY A 64 -19.61 -19.84 -5.99
CA GLY A 64 -19.97 -20.92 -5.07
C GLY A 64 -19.44 -22.26 -5.60
N GLU A 65 -19.84 -22.63 -6.82
CA GLU A 65 -19.18 -23.58 -7.68
C GLU A 65 -19.55 -23.30 -9.14
N VAL A 66 -18.55 -23.03 -10.00
CA VAL A 66 -18.76 -22.66 -11.41
C VAL A 66 -19.45 -23.78 -12.20
N THR A 67 -19.15 -25.05 -11.89
CA THR A 67 -19.77 -26.20 -12.58
C THR A 67 -21.26 -26.38 -12.25
N THR A 68 -21.83 -25.56 -11.34
CA THR A 68 -23.28 -25.56 -11.09
C THR A 68 -24.08 -24.89 -12.19
N LEU A 69 -23.46 -24.00 -12.98
CA LEU A 69 -24.06 -23.37 -14.15
C LEU A 69 -24.66 -24.40 -15.11
N GLN A 70 -25.68 -24.00 -15.86
CA GLN A 70 -26.20 -24.85 -16.93
C GLN A 70 -25.14 -24.97 -18.04
N GLU A 71 -25.14 -26.09 -18.77
CA GLU A 71 -24.15 -26.39 -19.82
C GLU A 71 -24.00 -25.24 -20.82
N ARG A 72 -25.15 -24.69 -21.25
CA ARG A 72 -25.17 -23.55 -22.17
C ARG A 72 -24.58 -22.27 -21.57
N GLU A 73 -24.93 -21.94 -20.33
CA GLU A 73 -24.41 -20.74 -19.65
C GLU A 73 -22.89 -20.83 -19.46
N PHE A 74 -22.39 -22.01 -19.05
CA PHE A 74 -20.96 -22.27 -18.90
C PHE A 74 -20.23 -22.18 -20.24
N HIS A 75 -20.75 -22.83 -21.28
CA HIS A 75 -20.21 -22.78 -22.64
C HIS A 75 -20.11 -21.32 -23.14
N ASP A 76 -21.21 -20.57 -23.07
CA ASP A 76 -21.27 -19.22 -23.63
C ASP A 76 -20.32 -18.25 -22.89
N LEU A 77 -20.14 -18.41 -21.57
CA LEU A 77 -19.13 -17.69 -20.80
C LEU A 77 -17.70 -18.01 -21.23
N ILE A 78 -17.35 -19.30 -21.34
CA ILE A 78 -16.00 -19.74 -21.73
C ILE A 78 -15.68 -19.27 -23.15
N GLN A 79 -16.63 -19.40 -24.08
CA GLN A 79 -16.48 -18.94 -25.46
C GLN A 79 -16.24 -17.42 -25.52
N TYR A 80 -16.97 -16.64 -24.71
CA TYR A 80 -16.78 -15.20 -24.62
C TYR A 80 -15.38 -14.83 -24.10
N ILE A 81 -14.91 -15.47 -23.02
CA ILE A 81 -13.57 -15.23 -22.44
C ILE A 81 -12.47 -15.61 -23.44
N SER A 82 -12.61 -16.75 -24.11
CA SER A 82 -11.67 -17.18 -25.16
C SER A 82 -11.58 -16.15 -26.29
N SER A 83 -12.74 -15.68 -26.77
CA SER A 83 -12.82 -14.64 -27.80
C SER A 83 -12.23 -13.30 -27.33
N TYR A 84 -12.43 -12.94 -26.06
CA TYR A 84 -11.85 -11.76 -25.45
C TYR A 84 -10.31 -11.82 -25.46
N TYR A 85 -9.73 -12.94 -25.03
CA TYR A 85 -8.28 -13.12 -25.03
C TYR A 85 -7.67 -13.11 -26.43
N GLN A 86 -8.34 -13.70 -27.42
CA GLN A 86 -7.89 -13.65 -28.82
C GLN A 86 -7.86 -12.22 -29.35
N LYS A 87 -8.93 -11.43 -29.09
CA LYS A 87 -9.05 -10.04 -29.55
C LYS A 87 -8.05 -9.09 -28.89
N ASN A 88 -7.73 -9.31 -27.62
CA ASN A 88 -6.87 -8.42 -26.83
C ASN A 88 -5.43 -8.96 -26.68
N ARG A 89 -5.06 -10.00 -27.44
CA ARG A 89 -3.78 -10.70 -27.24
C ARG A 89 -2.59 -9.77 -27.32
N GLU A 90 -2.47 -9.02 -28.42
CA GLU A 90 -1.36 -8.08 -28.67
C GLU A 90 -1.31 -7.01 -27.58
N LEU A 91 -2.45 -6.38 -27.27
CA LEU A 91 -2.56 -5.35 -26.23
C LEU A 91 -2.07 -5.85 -24.86
N ILE A 92 -2.43 -7.07 -24.48
CA ILE A 92 -2.07 -7.67 -23.19
C ILE A 92 -0.59 -8.09 -23.17
N THR A 93 -0.08 -8.69 -24.26
CA THR A 93 1.32 -9.12 -24.35
C THR A 93 2.30 -7.96 -24.45
N ASP A 94 1.94 -6.89 -25.15
CA ASP A 94 2.76 -5.68 -25.27
C ASP A 94 2.90 -4.96 -23.93
N ALA A 95 1.91 -5.12 -23.04
CA ALA A 95 1.96 -4.66 -21.65
C ALA A 95 2.72 -5.61 -20.72
N GLY A 96 3.33 -6.69 -21.23
CA GLY A 96 4.15 -7.63 -20.47
C GLY A 96 3.38 -8.73 -19.75
N PHE A 97 2.07 -8.87 -19.98
CA PHE A 97 1.26 -9.93 -19.37
C PHE A 97 1.17 -11.16 -20.27
N ARG A 98 0.95 -12.34 -19.66
CA ARG A 98 0.72 -13.59 -20.38
C ARG A 98 -0.76 -13.78 -20.67
N VAL A 99 -1.08 -14.15 -21.91
CA VAL A 99 -2.44 -14.51 -22.33
C VAL A 99 -2.55 -16.02 -22.45
N GLY A 100 -3.29 -16.62 -21.52
CA GLY A 100 -3.57 -18.06 -21.49
C GLY A 100 -4.94 -18.42 -22.07
N HIS A 101 -5.36 -19.65 -21.78
CA HIS A 101 -6.72 -20.13 -22.03
C HIS A 101 -7.68 -19.64 -20.93
N PRO A 102 -9.02 -19.71 -21.14
CA PRO A 102 -9.99 -19.50 -20.07
C PRO A 102 -9.62 -20.36 -18.85
N HIS A 103 -9.79 -19.80 -17.65
CA HIS A 103 -9.42 -20.46 -16.40
C HIS A 103 -10.61 -20.56 -15.46
N ILE A 104 -10.78 -21.71 -14.81
CA ILE A 104 -11.80 -21.90 -13.78
C ILE A 104 -11.21 -22.43 -12.47
N LYS A 105 -11.80 -21.96 -11.37
CA LYS A 105 -11.62 -22.48 -10.02
C LYS A 105 -12.84 -23.33 -9.66
N THR A 106 -12.62 -24.58 -9.28
CA THR A 106 -13.71 -25.56 -9.06
C THR A 106 -13.40 -26.50 -7.90
N ASN A 107 -14.44 -27.05 -7.27
CA ASN A 107 -14.39 -28.14 -6.31
C ASN A 107 -14.26 -29.53 -6.97
N LEU A 108 -14.21 -29.59 -8.32
CA LEU A 108 -14.05 -30.80 -9.13
C LEU A 108 -15.26 -31.77 -9.14
N TYR A 109 -16.27 -31.60 -8.28
CA TYR A 109 -17.35 -32.58 -8.08
C TYR A 109 -18.32 -32.68 -9.26
N GLY A 110 -18.57 -31.58 -9.97
CA GLY A 110 -19.52 -31.49 -11.09
C GLY A 110 -18.87 -31.30 -12.47
N LEU A 111 -17.58 -31.62 -12.60
CA LEU A 111 -16.81 -31.38 -13.83
C LEU A 111 -17.34 -32.13 -15.05
N ASP A 112 -17.84 -33.35 -14.87
CA ASP A 112 -18.34 -34.22 -15.94
C ASP A 112 -19.42 -33.56 -16.80
N ARG A 113 -20.26 -32.70 -16.18
CA ARG A 113 -21.31 -31.94 -16.86
C ARG A 113 -20.78 -31.01 -17.96
N HIS A 114 -19.54 -30.54 -17.83
CA HIS A 114 -18.97 -29.50 -18.69
C HIS A 114 -17.71 -29.96 -19.43
N ILE A 115 -17.39 -31.26 -19.39
CA ILE A 115 -16.12 -31.79 -19.91
C ILE A 115 -15.92 -31.50 -21.40
N GLU A 116 -16.99 -31.52 -22.20
CA GLU A 116 -16.93 -31.21 -23.62
C GLU A 116 -16.52 -29.76 -23.88
N THR A 117 -17.09 -28.80 -23.13
CA THR A 117 -16.69 -27.39 -23.22
C THR A 117 -15.24 -27.20 -22.76
N ILE A 118 -14.87 -27.84 -21.66
CA ILE A 118 -13.50 -27.77 -21.12
C ILE A 118 -12.49 -28.25 -22.17
N ARG A 119 -12.78 -29.36 -22.85
CA ARG A 119 -11.95 -29.91 -23.92
C ARG A 119 -11.93 -29.00 -25.15
N GLU A 120 -13.09 -28.50 -25.59
CA GLU A 120 -13.22 -27.63 -26.76
C GLU A 120 -12.35 -26.37 -26.64
N PHE A 121 -12.35 -25.71 -25.49
CA PHE A 121 -11.65 -24.43 -25.28
C PHE A 121 -10.30 -24.57 -24.58
N ASN A 122 -9.87 -25.81 -24.29
CA ASN A 122 -8.66 -26.12 -23.52
C ASN A 122 -8.61 -25.35 -22.18
N VAL A 123 -9.71 -25.40 -21.44
CA VAL A 123 -9.89 -24.62 -20.21
C VAL A 123 -8.89 -25.06 -19.15
N SER A 124 -8.12 -24.12 -18.61
CA SER A 124 -7.20 -24.34 -17.50
C SER A 124 -7.99 -24.55 -16.20
N ILE A 125 -7.64 -25.60 -15.45
CA ILE A 125 -8.35 -25.99 -14.23
C ILE A 125 -7.48 -25.73 -13.00
N SER A 126 -8.05 -25.09 -11.98
CA SER A 126 -7.53 -25.13 -10.61
C SER A 126 -8.58 -25.73 -9.66
N GLY A 127 -8.33 -26.97 -9.24
CA GLY A 127 -9.20 -27.74 -8.37
C GLY A 127 -8.93 -27.54 -6.88
N SER A 128 -9.98 -27.63 -6.06
CA SER A 128 -9.84 -27.68 -4.59
C SER A 128 -9.82 -29.12 -4.10
N LEU A 129 -8.65 -29.58 -3.65
CA LEU A 129 -8.42 -30.93 -3.15
C LEU A 129 -7.52 -30.85 -1.91
N ASP A 130 -8.14 -30.84 -0.73
CA ASP A 130 -7.40 -30.80 0.54
C ASP A 130 -6.60 -32.08 0.80
N LEU A 131 -5.58 -31.92 1.63
CA LEU A 131 -4.72 -32.99 2.12
C LEU A 131 -4.60 -32.90 3.65
N PRO A 132 -4.61 -34.04 4.37
CA PRO A 132 -4.73 -35.38 3.83
C PRO A 132 -6.16 -35.66 3.31
N LEU A 133 -6.29 -36.62 2.40
CA LEU A 133 -7.55 -37.00 1.77
C LEU A 133 -8.61 -37.47 2.79
N SER A 134 -8.16 -37.99 3.93
CA SER A 134 -9.04 -38.31 5.08
C SER A 134 -9.75 -37.07 5.65
N LEU A 135 -9.07 -35.93 5.73
CA LEU A 135 -9.65 -34.67 6.18
C LEU A 135 -10.41 -33.96 5.07
N HIS A 136 -10.00 -34.12 3.81
CA HIS A 136 -10.81 -33.71 2.66
C HIS A 136 -12.22 -34.27 2.79
N ASP A 137 -12.37 -35.59 2.92
CA ASP A 137 -13.70 -36.22 2.95
C ASP A 137 -14.50 -35.86 4.21
N LYS A 138 -13.82 -35.60 5.34
CA LYS A 138 -14.45 -35.14 6.58
C LYS A 138 -15.04 -33.73 6.45
N TYR A 139 -14.33 -32.81 5.81
CA TYR A 139 -14.68 -31.39 5.82
C TYR A 139 -15.32 -30.88 4.52
N ARG A 140 -15.05 -31.53 3.38
CA ARG A 140 -15.58 -31.16 2.07
C ARG A 140 -16.73 -32.11 1.71
N VAL A 141 -17.92 -31.80 2.21
CA VAL A 141 -19.12 -32.63 2.05
C VAL A 141 -20.12 -32.00 1.08
N THR A 142 -21.04 -32.81 0.54
CA THR A 142 -22.21 -32.30 -0.18
C THR A 142 -23.14 -31.53 0.77
N LYS A 143 -24.13 -30.81 0.22
CA LYS A 143 -25.22 -30.21 1.05
C LYS A 143 -26.03 -31.26 1.83
N GLY A 144 -25.98 -32.53 1.42
CA GLY A 144 -26.56 -33.66 2.14
C GLY A 144 -25.66 -34.26 3.23
N GLY A 145 -24.43 -33.76 3.37
CA GLY A 145 -23.45 -34.26 4.34
C GLY A 145 -22.67 -35.49 3.89
N GLU A 146 -22.75 -35.87 2.61
CA GLU A 146 -22.03 -37.03 2.05
C GLU A 146 -20.60 -36.65 1.66
N GLY A 147 -19.69 -37.62 1.74
CA GLY A 147 -18.31 -37.48 1.27
C GLY A 147 -18.24 -37.19 -0.22
N THR A 148 -17.15 -36.56 -0.67
CA THR A 148 -17.00 -36.10 -2.07
C THR A 148 -15.77 -36.63 -2.77
N LEU A 149 -14.86 -37.27 -2.03
CA LEU A 149 -13.54 -37.64 -2.54
C LEU A 149 -13.60 -38.61 -3.73
N GLU A 150 -14.38 -39.69 -3.63
CA GLU A 150 -14.46 -40.73 -4.67
C GLU A 150 -14.92 -40.12 -6.01
N ARG A 151 -16.00 -39.33 -5.97
CA ARG A 151 -16.54 -38.63 -7.14
C ARG A 151 -15.54 -37.65 -7.74
N ILE A 152 -14.80 -36.93 -6.90
CA ILE A 152 -13.76 -35.98 -7.35
C ILE A 152 -12.62 -36.74 -8.05
N LEU A 153 -12.15 -37.86 -7.51
CA LEU A 153 -11.10 -38.68 -8.13
C LEU A 153 -11.55 -39.26 -9.48
N ASP A 154 -12.81 -39.69 -9.60
CA ASP A 154 -13.36 -40.14 -10.89
C ASP A 154 -13.40 -39.00 -11.91
N ASN A 155 -13.80 -37.80 -11.50
CA ASN A 155 -13.82 -36.63 -12.38
C ASN A 155 -12.41 -36.15 -12.77
N ILE A 156 -11.42 -36.30 -11.90
CA ILE A 156 -10.02 -36.01 -12.24
C ILE A 156 -9.57 -36.86 -13.42
N ARG A 157 -9.99 -38.14 -13.52
CA ARG A 157 -9.63 -39.01 -14.66
C ARG A 157 -10.14 -38.47 -15.99
N LEU A 158 -11.29 -37.79 -15.99
CA LEU A 158 -11.83 -37.15 -17.21
C LEU A 158 -10.89 -36.06 -17.75
N LEU A 159 -10.00 -35.54 -16.91
CA LEU A 159 -9.05 -34.52 -17.33
C LEU A 159 -7.86 -35.09 -18.11
N GLU A 160 -7.64 -36.41 -18.16
CA GLU A 160 -6.48 -37.04 -18.83
C GLU A 160 -6.22 -36.51 -20.25
N GLU A 161 -7.29 -36.37 -21.05
CA GLU A 161 -7.22 -35.96 -22.46
C GLU A 161 -7.02 -34.45 -22.66
N ILE A 162 -7.09 -33.64 -21.60
CA ILE A 162 -6.92 -32.18 -21.69
C ILE A 162 -5.42 -31.86 -21.60
N PRO A 163 -4.83 -31.15 -22.59
CA PRO A 163 -3.39 -30.95 -22.65
C PRO A 163 -2.86 -29.92 -21.64
N ASP A 164 -3.68 -28.95 -21.21
CA ASP A 164 -3.22 -27.85 -20.36
C ASP A 164 -3.39 -28.09 -18.85
N LYS A 165 -2.61 -27.33 -18.08
CA LYS A 165 -2.47 -27.28 -16.62
C LYS A 165 -3.67 -27.79 -15.81
N LYS A 166 -3.44 -28.90 -15.10
CA LYS A 166 -4.37 -29.56 -14.17
C LYS A 166 -3.85 -29.38 -12.75
N LYS A 167 -4.02 -28.16 -12.25
CA LYS A 167 -3.53 -27.74 -10.94
C LYS A 167 -4.55 -28.04 -9.87
N VAL A 168 -4.10 -28.41 -8.67
CA VAL A 168 -4.96 -28.41 -7.47
C VAL A 168 -4.31 -27.63 -6.34
N SER A 169 -5.14 -27.23 -5.39
CA SER A 169 -4.70 -26.57 -4.16
C SER A 169 -5.36 -27.20 -2.94
N ALA A 170 -4.60 -27.31 -1.86
CA ALA A 170 -5.08 -27.80 -0.57
C ALA A 170 -5.09 -26.68 0.47
N THR A 171 -6.18 -26.58 1.23
CA THR A 171 -6.22 -25.69 2.39
C THR A 171 -5.69 -26.42 3.61
N ILE A 172 -4.64 -25.89 4.24
CA ILE A 172 -3.95 -26.53 5.36
C ILE A 172 -4.17 -25.72 6.64
N PHE A 173 -4.81 -26.36 7.61
CA PHE A 173 -4.96 -25.88 8.99
C PHE A 173 -4.13 -26.74 9.93
N ARG A 174 -4.09 -26.38 11.22
CA ARG A 174 -3.36 -27.12 12.25
C ARG A 174 -3.75 -28.60 12.33
N GLU A 175 -5.03 -28.93 12.17
CA GLU A 175 -5.51 -30.32 12.18
C GLU A 175 -4.97 -31.15 11.00
N HIS A 176 -4.69 -30.49 9.88
CA HIS A 176 -4.07 -31.11 8.71
C HIS A 176 -2.57 -31.27 8.95
N PHE A 177 -1.94 -30.24 9.51
CA PHE A 177 -0.55 -30.28 9.96
C PHE A 177 -0.29 -31.40 10.96
N GLU A 178 -1.20 -31.72 11.88
CA GLU A 178 -1.04 -32.85 12.80
C GLU A 178 -0.96 -34.23 12.11
N GLN A 179 -1.25 -34.29 10.80
CA GLN A 179 -1.20 -35.50 9.96
C GLN A 179 -0.21 -35.37 8.79
N LEU A 180 0.96 -34.74 9.00
CA LEU A 180 1.97 -34.51 7.94
C LEU A 180 2.35 -35.75 7.13
N ASP A 181 2.57 -36.87 7.81
CA ASP A 181 3.02 -38.08 7.12
C ASP A 181 1.95 -38.58 6.14
N GLN A 182 0.65 -38.43 6.47
CA GLN A 182 -0.44 -38.75 5.55
C GLN A 182 -0.50 -37.76 4.38
N ILE A 183 -0.25 -36.46 4.60
CA ILE A 183 -0.14 -35.47 3.52
C ILE A 183 0.94 -35.90 2.51
N ILE A 184 2.11 -36.31 3.00
CA ILE A 184 3.23 -36.75 2.15
C ILE A 184 2.85 -38.01 1.35
N GLU A 185 2.20 -38.99 1.99
CA GLU A 185 1.73 -40.20 1.32
C GLU A 185 0.67 -39.89 0.25
N ASP A 186 -0.26 -38.99 0.54
CA ASP A 186 -1.33 -38.63 -0.37
C ASP A 186 -0.82 -37.84 -1.58
N ILE A 187 0.18 -36.96 -1.42
CA ILE A 187 0.86 -36.31 -2.56
C ILE A 187 1.50 -37.37 -3.47
N ARG A 188 2.22 -38.34 -2.90
CA ARG A 188 2.81 -39.46 -3.65
C ARG A 188 1.76 -40.36 -4.30
N PHE A 189 0.58 -40.47 -3.69
CA PHE A 189 -0.54 -41.19 -4.28
C PHE A 189 -1.09 -40.44 -5.49
N LEU A 190 -1.37 -39.13 -5.35
CA LEU A 190 -1.91 -38.31 -6.43
C LEU A 190 -0.96 -38.22 -7.63
N ASP A 191 0.33 -38.00 -7.39
CA ASP A 191 1.37 -37.95 -8.44
C ASP A 191 1.45 -39.25 -9.25
N ARG A 192 1.28 -40.41 -8.59
CA ARG A 192 1.39 -41.72 -9.24
C ARG A 192 0.11 -42.22 -9.89
N ASN A 193 -1.06 -41.79 -9.40
CA ASN A 193 -2.34 -42.43 -9.73
C ASN A 193 -3.34 -41.48 -10.40
N THR A 194 -2.96 -40.23 -10.65
CA THR A 194 -3.84 -39.25 -11.30
C THR A 194 -3.09 -38.53 -12.42
N CYS A 195 -3.84 -37.80 -13.25
CA CYS A 195 -3.25 -36.95 -14.30
C CYS A 195 -2.94 -35.52 -13.81
N LEU A 196 -3.00 -35.27 -12.49
CA LEU A 196 -2.69 -33.96 -11.93
C LEU A 196 -1.20 -33.66 -12.05
N ASP A 197 -0.87 -32.39 -12.33
CA ASP A 197 0.52 -31.95 -12.27
C ASP A 197 0.85 -31.56 -10.82
N MET A 198 1.43 -32.51 -10.08
CA MET A 198 1.80 -32.28 -8.69
C MET A 198 3.03 -31.37 -8.54
N ASN A 199 3.72 -30.99 -9.62
CA ASN A 199 4.69 -29.88 -9.59
C ASN A 199 4.01 -28.49 -9.71
N ASP A 200 2.78 -28.40 -10.21
CA ASP A 200 1.96 -27.18 -10.23
C ASP A 200 0.80 -27.28 -9.20
N PHE A 201 1.15 -27.61 -7.95
CA PHE A 201 0.24 -27.73 -6.81
C PHE A 201 0.46 -26.59 -5.81
N ASN A 202 -0.56 -26.17 -5.03
CA ASN A 202 -0.42 -25.09 -4.04
C ASN A 202 -0.97 -25.47 -2.66
N PHE A 203 -0.21 -25.16 -1.61
CA PHE A 203 -0.74 -25.08 -0.26
C PHE A 203 -1.28 -23.68 0.01
N MET A 204 -2.49 -23.61 0.55
CA MET A 204 -3.07 -22.40 1.11
C MET A 204 -3.16 -22.57 2.63
N ILE A 205 -2.43 -21.76 3.39
CA ILE A 205 -2.51 -21.85 4.85
C ILE A 205 -3.81 -21.18 5.32
N GLY A 206 -4.60 -21.94 6.08
CA GLY A 206 -5.86 -21.48 6.64
C GLY A 206 -5.68 -20.48 7.78
N PHE A 207 -6.66 -19.59 7.95
CA PHE A 207 -6.73 -18.59 9.02
C PHE A 207 -8.13 -18.56 9.64
N ASP A 208 -8.23 -18.04 10.87
CA ASP A 208 -9.37 -18.25 11.78
C ASP A 208 -10.72 -17.68 11.30
N TYR A 209 -10.72 -16.85 10.25
CA TYR A 209 -11.93 -16.33 9.64
C TYR A 209 -12.75 -17.41 8.93
N ASN A 210 -12.09 -18.42 8.33
CA ASN A 210 -12.75 -19.31 7.37
C ASN A 210 -13.39 -20.56 8.02
N SER A 211 -13.06 -20.90 9.26
CA SER A 211 -13.39 -22.24 9.80
C SER A 211 -14.62 -22.30 10.70
N CYS A 212 -15.25 -21.16 11.00
CA CYS A 212 -16.30 -21.05 12.03
C CYS A 212 -15.88 -21.69 13.38
N GLY A 213 -14.58 -21.69 13.69
CA GLY A 213 -14.00 -22.33 14.88
C GLY A 213 -13.80 -23.85 14.80
N LEU A 214 -14.06 -24.49 13.65
CA LEU A 214 -13.86 -25.93 13.46
C LEU A 214 -12.41 -26.33 13.17
N LEU A 215 -11.62 -25.41 12.63
CA LEU A 215 -10.23 -25.60 12.25
C LEU A 215 -9.41 -24.43 12.78
N HIS A 216 -8.18 -24.72 13.20
CA HIS A 216 -7.31 -23.72 13.82
C HIS A 216 -6.15 -23.36 12.90
N HIS A 217 -5.75 -22.09 12.88
CA HIS A 217 -4.53 -21.70 12.16
C HIS A 217 -3.27 -22.35 12.75
N MET A 218 -2.25 -22.51 11.90
CA MET A 218 -0.92 -22.91 12.33
C MET A 218 -0.13 -21.72 12.89
N SER A 219 0.62 -21.94 13.97
CA SER A 219 1.63 -20.99 14.44
C SER A 219 2.74 -20.79 13.40
N GLU A 220 3.49 -19.70 13.47
CA GLU A 220 4.61 -19.45 12.54
C GLU A 220 5.67 -20.58 12.61
N GLU A 221 5.89 -21.16 13.79
CA GLU A 221 6.78 -22.30 14.00
C GLU A 221 6.23 -23.58 13.36
N GLU A 222 4.93 -23.86 13.50
CA GLU A 222 4.26 -24.99 12.85
C GLU A 222 4.35 -24.88 11.33
N GLN A 223 4.16 -23.68 10.77
CA GLN A 223 4.33 -23.41 9.33
C GLN A 223 5.77 -23.69 8.85
N LEU A 224 6.78 -23.33 9.64
CA LEU A 224 8.19 -23.65 9.33
C LEU A 224 8.49 -25.15 9.41
N ILE A 225 7.88 -25.87 10.35
CA ILE A 225 8.00 -27.33 10.42
C ILE A 225 7.35 -27.95 9.19
N PHE A 226 6.15 -27.49 8.81
CA PHE A 226 5.45 -27.93 7.61
C PHE A 226 6.33 -27.79 6.36
N TYR A 227 6.86 -26.60 6.14
CA TYR A 227 7.75 -26.30 5.01
C TYR A 227 8.97 -27.23 4.98
N ARG A 228 9.70 -27.36 6.09
CA ARG A 228 10.87 -28.24 6.18
C ARG A 228 10.54 -29.70 5.94
N ARG A 229 9.40 -30.18 6.44
CA ARG A 229 8.96 -31.58 6.25
C ARG A 229 8.61 -31.88 4.79
N MET A 230 8.04 -30.91 4.06
CA MET A 230 7.84 -31.07 2.62
C MET A 230 9.18 -31.15 1.87
N HIS A 231 10.12 -30.25 2.18
CA HIS A 231 11.47 -30.28 1.58
C HIS A 231 12.21 -31.58 1.87
N GLU A 232 12.23 -32.04 3.14
CA GLU A 232 12.81 -33.33 3.53
C GLU A 232 12.22 -34.53 2.75
N ALA A 233 10.93 -34.46 2.38
CA ALA A 233 10.24 -35.55 1.72
C ALA A 233 10.35 -35.55 0.19
N PHE A 234 10.58 -34.38 -0.42
CA PHE A 234 10.42 -34.18 -1.87
C PHE A 234 11.62 -33.53 -2.58
N ASP A 235 12.58 -32.93 -1.86
CA ASP A 235 13.81 -32.45 -2.49
C ASP A 235 14.58 -33.61 -3.15
N GLY A 236 15.06 -33.38 -4.37
CA GLY A 236 15.74 -34.38 -5.19
C GLY A 236 14.82 -35.48 -5.77
N THR A 237 13.50 -35.38 -5.61
CA THR A 237 12.53 -36.28 -6.25
C THR A 237 12.00 -35.71 -7.58
N ASN A 238 11.07 -36.40 -8.25
CA ASN A 238 10.38 -35.86 -9.43
C ASN A 238 9.47 -34.66 -9.11
N LEU A 239 9.23 -34.37 -7.81
CA LEU A 239 8.43 -33.25 -7.32
C LEU A 239 9.28 -32.08 -6.78
N ASP A 240 10.60 -32.13 -7.01
CA ASP A 240 11.55 -31.11 -6.57
C ASP A 240 11.18 -29.70 -7.06
N ALA A 241 10.74 -29.57 -8.31
CA ALA A 241 10.34 -28.28 -8.88
C ALA A 241 9.08 -27.70 -8.21
N GLY A 242 8.14 -28.56 -7.79
CA GLY A 242 6.93 -28.16 -7.08
C GLY A 242 7.23 -27.66 -5.68
N VAL A 243 7.96 -28.44 -4.88
CA VAL A 243 8.27 -28.09 -3.49
C VAL A 243 9.15 -26.84 -3.40
N ASN A 244 10.12 -26.68 -4.31
CA ASN A 244 10.96 -25.49 -4.40
C ASN A 244 10.27 -24.27 -5.07
N GLY A 245 9.03 -24.44 -5.57
CA GLY A 245 8.30 -23.43 -6.33
C GLY A 245 6.81 -23.38 -5.96
N ALA A 246 5.96 -23.90 -6.86
CA ALA A 246 4.51 -23.69 -6.88
C ALA A 246 3.82 -23.93 -5.53
N TRP A 247 4.29 -24.92 -4.76
CA TRP A 247 3.66 -25.36 -3.50
C TRP A 247 3.52 -24.22 -2.48
N PHE A 248 4.46 -23.27 -2.49
CA PHE A 248 4.53 -22.16 -1.54
C PHE A 248 4.47 -20.78 -2.21
N ASP A 249 4.15 -20.70 -3.50
CA ASP A 249 4.17 -19.43 -4.26
C ASP A 249 3.20 -18.36 -3.74
N GLU A 250 2.14 -18.76 -3.02
CA GLU A 250 1.24 -17.81 -2.34
C GLU A 250 1.98 -16.89 -1.34
N PHE A 251 3.12 -17.36 -0.82
CA PHE A 251 3.96 -16.65 0.14
C PHE A 251 5.13 -15.92 -0.52
N GLY A 252 5.29 -16.05 -1.85
CA GLY A 252 6.37 -15.46 -2.63
C GLY A 252 6.10 -13.99 -3.04
N PRO A 253 7.13 -13.22 -3.39
CA PRO A 253 7.01 -11.78 -3.62
C PRO A 253 6.11 -11.38 -4.79
N GLU A 254 5.91 -12.29 -5.76
CA GLU A 254 5.06 -12.04 -6.92
C GLU A 254 3.56 -12.17 -6.62
N TYR A 255 3.20 -12.73 -5.46
CA TYR A 255 1.80 -12.97 -5.11
C TYR A 255 1.12 -11.71 -4.56
N CYS A 256 -0.21 -11.62 -4.73
CA CYS A 256 -0.98 -10.43 -4.36
C CYS A 256 -0.89 -10.05 -2.87
N THR A 257 -0.58 -11.03 -2.02
CA THR A 257 -0.40 -10.87 -0.58
C THR A 257 0.80 -10.00 -0.22
N ASN A 258 1.74 -9.80 -1.13
CA ASN A 258 3.01 -9.13 -0.91
C ASN A 258 3.20 -7.83 -1.73
N CYS A 259 2.14 -7.37 -2.41
CA CYS A 259 2.18 -6.07 -3.09
C CYS A 259 1.87 -4.91 -2.13
N ASP A 260 2.30 -3.70 -2.50
CA ASP A 260 2.02 -2.49 -1.71
C ASP A 260 0.51 -2.26 -1.55
N ASN A 261 -0.24 -2.24 -2.65
CA ASN A 261 -1.70 -2.05 -2.64
C ASN A 261 -2.39 -2.95 -3.67
N CYS A 262 -3.01 -4.04 -3.19
CA CYS A 262 -3.69 -4.99 -4.07
C CYS A 262 -4.93 -4.41 -4.79
N GLY A 263 -5.51 -3.33 -4.27
CA GLY A 263 -6.66 -2.63 -4.87
C GLY A 263 -6.32 -1.90 -6.16
N GLU A 264 -5.04 -1.82 -6.53
CA GLU A 264 -4.62 -1.28 -7.81
C GLU A 264 -4.78 -2.29 -8.96
N LYS A 265 -4.82 -3.59 -8.65
CA LYS A 265 -4.69 -4.66 -9.66
C LYS A 265 -5.74 -5.75 -9.58
N PHE A 266 -6.28 -6.08 -8.40
CA PHE A 266 -7.15 -7.24 -8.21
C PHE A 266 -8.59 -6.84 -7.95
N PHE A 267 -9.53 -7.45 -8.68
CA PHE A 267 -10.95 -7.15 -8.61
C PHE A 267 -11.75 -8.46 -8.69
N LEU A 268 -12.74 -8.61 -7.81
CA LEU A 268 -13.72 -9.68 -7.85
C LEU A 268 -15.07 -9.08 -8.25
N LEU A 269 -15.65 -9.53 -9.36
CA LEU A 269 -16.97 -9.12 -9.84
C LEU A 269 -17.98 -10.25 -9.59
N GLU A 270 -19.11 -9.94 -8.95
CA GLU A 270 -20.24 -10.85 -8.82
C GLU A 270 -21.29 -10.64 -9.91
N ARG A 271 -22.14 -11.66 -10.14
CA ARG A 271 -23.28 -11.61 -11.07
C ARG A 271 -24.22 -10.42 -10.85
N ASN A 272 -24.43 -9.98 -9.60
CA ASN A 272 -25.27 -8.81 -9.30
C ASN A 272 -24.57 -7.45 -9.59
N GLY A 273 -23.33 -7.50 -10.09
CA GLY A 273 -22.52 -6.33 -10.39
C GLY A 273 -21.66 -5.83 -9.25
N ASP A 274 -21.77 -6.39 -8.04
CA ASP A 274 -20.93 -5.98 -6.91
C ASP A 274 -19.47 -6.31 -7.18
N ILE A 275 -18.59 -5.40 -6.78
CA ILE A 275 -17.14 -5.50 -6.95
C ILE A 275 -16.49 -5.49 -5.58
N TYR A 276 -15.65 -6.49 -5.31
CA TYR A 276 -14.83 -6.63 -4.11
C TYR A 276 -13.35 -6.73 -4.47
N SER A 277 -12.48 -6.74 -3.47
CA SER A 277 -11.03 -6.94 -3.66
C SER A 277 -10.64 -8.30 -4.24
N CYS A 278 -11.15 -9.38 -3.64
CA CYS A 278 -10.77 -10.76 -3.92
C CYS A 278 -11.70 -11.71 -3.15
N VAL A 279 -11.47 -13.03 -3.23
CA VAL A 279 -12.23 -14.05 -2.50
C VAL A 279 -12.18 -13.87 -0.98
N ARG A 280 -11.05 -13.43 -0.41
CA ARG A 280 -10.93 -13.19 1.04
C ARG A 280 -11.84 -12.05 1.50
N GLY A 281 -11.90 -10.98 0.71
CA GLY A 281 -12.72 -9.79 0.98
C GLY A 281 -14.15 -9.86 0.45
N GLN A 282 -14.56 -10.98 -0.15
CA GLN A 282 -15.91 -11.13 -0.70
C GLN A 282 -16.92 -11.10 0.45
N LYS A 283 -18.05 -10.40 0.25
CA LYS A 283 -19.08 -10.17 1.29
C LYS A 283 -18.58 -9.41 2.53
N ASN A 284 -17.40 -8.79 2.47
CA ASN A 284 -16.90 -7.91 3.52
C ASN A 284 -16.96 -6.43 3.07
N GLU A 285 -17.63 -5.58 3.85
CA GLU A 285 -17.82 -4.15 3.54
C GLU A 285 -16.51 -3.35 3.47
N ASP A 286 -15.49 -3.77 4.21
CA ASP A 286 -14.17 -3.13 4.20
C ASP A 286 -13.39 -3.41 2.92
N PHE A 287 -13.87 -4.36 2.11
CA PHE A 287 -13.24 -4.78 0.87
C PHE A 287 -14.19 -4.65 -0.33
N TYR A 288 -15.34 -4.00 -0.16
CA TYR A 288 -16.28 -3.65 -1.22
C TYR A 288 -15.83 -2.38 -1.95
N TYR A 289 -15.72 -2.45 -3.27
CA TYR A 289 -15.20 -1.38 -4.13
C TYR A 289 -16.31 -0.60 -4.85
N GLY A 290 -17.51 -1.16 -4.97
CA GLY A 290 -18.64 -0.54 -5.66
C GLY A 290 -19.43 -1.57 -6.46
N ASN A 291 -20.30 -1.10 -7.35
CA ASN A 291 -21.08 -1.95 -8.23
C ASN A 291 -20.99 -1.45 -9.68
N ILE A 292 -20.68 -2.37 -10.59
CA ILE A 292 -20.40 -2.08 -11.99
C ILE A 292 -21.58 -1.40 -12.69
N TYR A 293 -22.83 -1.61 -12.28
CA TYR A 293 -24.00 -0.98 -12.89
C TYR A 293 -24.26 0.45 -12.38
N ARG A 294 -23.86 0.73 -11.14
CA ARG A 294 -24.21 1.98 -10.43
C ARG A 294 -23.07 3.01 -10.46
N ASP A 295 -21.83 2.54 -10.35
CA ASP A 295 -20.67 3.39 -10.12
C ASP A 295 -19.82 3.57 -11.38
N THR A 296 -19.11 4.68 -11.52
CA THR A 296 -18.11 4.86 -12.59
C THR A 296 -16.87 4.01 -12.30
N VAL A 297 -16.15 3.60 -13.34
CA VAL A 297 -14.92 2.81 -13.18
C VAL A 297 -13.86 3.61 -12.39
N ASP A 298 -13.74 4.91 -12.64
CA ASP A 298 -12.82 5.78 -11.87
C ASP A 298 -13.14 5.76 -10.37
N ASN A 299 -14.42 5.85 -9.99
CA ASN A 299 -14.82 5.77 -8.57
C ASN A 299 -14.52 4.39 -7.97
N ILE A 300 -14.74 3.31 -8.72
CA ILE A 300 -14.41 1.94 -8.30
C ILE A 300 -12.89 1.82 -8.04
N LEU A 301 -12.05 2.29 -8.97
CA LEU A 301 -10.59 2.23 -8.84
C LEU A 301 -10.07 3.04 -7.66
N LYS A 302 -10.59 4.27 -7.46
CA LYS A 302 -10.24 5.12 -6.31
C LYS A 302 -10.68 4.50 -4.98
N THR A 303 -11.89 3.94 -4.95
CA THR A 303 -12.41 3.24 -3.76
C THR A 303 -11.56 2.02 -3.44
N ALA A 304 -11.14 1.26 -4.45
CA ALA A 304 -10.28 0.10 -4.29
C ALA A 304 -8.93 0.45 -3.63
N ALA A 305 -8.22 1.43 -4.19
CA ALA A 305 -6.95 1.88 -3.65
C ALA A 305 -7.10 2.40 -2.20
N ARG A 306 -8.11 3.24 -1.94
CA ARG A 306 -8.40 3.81 -0.62
C ARG A 306 -8.74 2.74 0.42
N LYS A 307 -9.67 1.83 0.11
CA LYS A 307 -10.11 0.77 1.04
C LYS A 307 -8.94 -0.13 1.42
N ILE A 308 -8.07 -0.50 0.49
CA ILE A 308 -6.90 -1.31 0.79
C ILE A 308 -5.88 -0.55 1.64
N PHE A 309 -5.58 0.72 1.31
CA PHE A 309 -4.71 1.57 2.14
C PHE A 309 -5.25 1.69 3.58
N GLN A 310 -6.55 1.95 3.75
CA GLN A 310 -7.21 2.00 5.06
C GLN A 310 -7.07 0.68 5.82
N ASN A 311 -7.25 -0.45 5.14
CA ASN A 311 -7.10 -1.77 5.75
C ASN A 311 -5.65 -2.11 6.12
N HIS A 312 -4.64 -1.61 5.40
CA HIS A 312 -3.23 -1.73 5.83
C HIS A 312 -2.97 -0.96 7.13
N ASN A 313 -3.68 0.15 7.36
CA ASN A 313 -3.43 1.09 8.46
C ASN A 313 -4.34 0.89 9.70
N ARG A 314 -5.05 -0.24 9.82
CA ARG A 314 -5.82 -0.58 11.03
C ARG A 314 -4.94 -0.93 12.23
N GLN A 315 -3.73 -1.39 11.98
CA GLN A 315 -2.73 -1.70 12.98
C GLN A 315 -1.48 -0.85 12.71
N PRO A 316 -0.75 -0.43 13.76
CA PRO A 316 0.47 0.34 13.59
C PRO A 316 1.55 -0.47 12.85
N PHE A 317 2.45 0.25 12.17
CA PHE A 317 3.56 -0.34 11.45
C PHE A 317 4.53 -0.96 12.45
N PRO A 318 4.81 -2.27 12.37
CA PRO A 318 5.66 -2.91 13.36
C PRO A 318 7.12 -2.47 13.25
N GLU A 319 7.75 -2.15 14.39
CA GLU A 319 9.18 -1.79 14.46
C GLU A 319 10.08 -2.89 13.89
N GLU A 320 9.69 -4.16 14.08
CA GLU A 320 10.40 -5.30 13.49
C GLU A 320 10.35 -5.30 11.96
N CYS A 321 9.27 -4.79 11.35
CA CYS A 321 9.14 -4.67 9.90
C CYS A 321 9.98 -3.50 9.38
N ALA A 322 10.05 -2.40 10.13
CA ALA A 322 10.89 -1.25 9.81
C ALA A 322 12.38 -1.62 9.71
N ARG A 323 12.82 -2.63 10.47
CA ARG A 323 14.20 -3.13 10.48
C ARG A 323 14.39 -4.43 9.69
N CYS A 324 13.34 -4.90 9.00
CA CYS A 324 13.38 -6.18 8.30
C CYS A 324 14.02 -6.04 6.92
N ALA A 325 15.12 -6.76 6.69
CA ALA A 325 15.82 -6.79 5.41
C ALA A 325 15.00 -7.42 4.26
N TYR A 326 13.81 -7.95 4.52
CA TYR A 326 12.90 -8.51 3.51
C TYR A 326 11.60 -7.71 3.35
N LEU A 327 11.51 -6.51 3.94
CA LEU A 327 10.34 -5.65 3.79
C LEU A 327 10.05 -5.36 2.31
N TYR A 328 11.09 -5.17 1.50
CA TYR A 328 10.97 -4.92 0.05
C TYR A 328 10.29 -6.05 -0.73
N LEU A 329 10.25 -7.27 -0.17
CA LEU A 329 9.56 -8.44 -0.76
C LEU A 329 8.19 -8.66 -0.13
N CYS A 330 8.09 -8.67 1.20
CA CYS A 330 6.88 -9.09 1.91
C CYS A 330 5.82 -7.97 2.02
N LYS A 331 6.26 -6.70 2.11
CA LYS A 331 5.37 -5.53 2.27
C LYS A 331 4.31 -5.73 3.38
N THR A 332 4.70 -6.38 4.47
CA THR A 332 3.84 -6.71 5.64
C THR A 332 2.70 -7.69 5.39
N GLY A 333 2.54 -8.25 4.18
CA GLY A 333 1.51 -9.25 3.90
C GLY A 333 0.09 -8.70 3.70
N CYS A 334 -0.86 -9.62 3.50
CA CYS A 334 -2.25 -9.33 3.16
C CYS A 334 -2.99 -8.56 4.27
N PRO A 335 -3.62 -7.40 3.96
CA PRO A 335 -4.30 -6.59 4.97
C PRO A 335 -5.53 -7.29 5.55
N PHE A 336 -6.23 -8.12 4.78
CA PHE A 336 -7.35 -8.92 5.29
C PHE A 336 -6.92 -9.80 6.46
N VAL A 337 -5.87 -10.61 6.26
CA VAL A 337 -5.42 -11.59 7.26
C VAL A 337 -4.80 -10.89 8.47
N LYS A 338 -4.02 -9.83 8.23
CA LYS A 338 -3.52 -8.96 9.31
C LYS A 338 -4.63 -8.46 10.23
N ASN A 339 -5.74 -8.01 9.65
CA ASN A 339 -6.86 -7.46 10.39
C ASN A 339 -7.63 -8.53 11.17
N VAL A 340 -7.76 -9.74 10.63
CA VAL A 340 -8.31 -10.90 11.37
C VAL A 340 -7.53 -11.17 12.65
N TYR A 341 -6.20 -11.06 12.61
CA TYR A 341 -5.33 -11.31 13.76
C TYR A 341 -5.04 -10.07 14.62
N GLY A 342 -5.53 -8.89 14.24
CA GLY A 342 -5.13 -7.64 14.90
C GLY A 342 -3.62 -7.38 14.87
N SER A 343 -2.93 -7.81 13.80
CA SER A 343 -1.47 -7.71 13.65
C SER A 343 -1.08 -6.69 12.58
N GLY A 344 0.05 -6.00 12.78
CA GLY A 344 0.66 -5.13 11.77
C GLY A 344 1.52 -5.86 10.72
N LYS A 345 1.82 -7.15 10.92
CA LYS A 345 2.67 -7.97 10.03
C LYS A 345 2.00 -9.25 9.56
N SER A 346 2.57 -9.85 8.52
CA SER A 346 2.16 -11.15 7.96
C SER A 346 2.20 -12.24 9.02
N TYR A 347 1.17 -13.10 9.04
CA TYR A 347 1.10 -14.31 9.88
C TYR A 347 1.99 -15.45 9.37
N THR A 348 2.62 -15.27 8.21
CA THR A 348 3.58 -16.20 7.60
C THR A 348 5.00 -15.61 7.59
N CYS A 349 5.29 -14.62 8.45
CA CYS A 349 6.55 -13.86 8.41
C CYS A 349 7.77 -14.78 8.50
N LEU A 350 7.82 -15.69 9.48
CA LEU A 350 8.94 -16.61 9.62
C LEU A 350 9.08 -17.57 8.42
N LEU A 351 7.95 -18.09 7.91
CA LEU A 351 7.92 -18.93 6.72
C LEU A 351 8.48 -18.19 5.50
N GLN A 352 8.02 -16.97 5.26
CA GLN A 352 8.48 -16.13 4.15
C GLN A 352 9.97 -15.84 4.25
N GLN A 353 10.48 -15.48 5.43
CA GLN A 353 11.92 -15.24 5.63
C GLN A 353 12.75 -16.49 5.32
N GLN A 354 12.31 -17.67 5.76
CA GLN A 354 13.02 -18.91 5.47
C GLN A 354 12.99 -19.23 3.97
N MET A 355 11.81 -19.15 3.35
CA MET A 355 11.64 -19.38 1.93
C MET A 355 12.46 -18.41 1.07
N TYR A 356 12.58 -17.14 1.48
CA TYR A 356 13.41 -16.16 0.78
C TYR A 356 14.89 -16.53 0.81
N ARG A 357 15.41 -17.02 1.94
CA ARG A 357 16.78 -17.52 2.03
C ARG A 357 17.00 -18.72 1.14
N ASP A 358 16.09 -19.69 1.20
CA ASP A 358 16.24 -20.96 0.47
C ASP A 358 16.09 -20.77 -1.05
N ARG A 359 15.29 -19.78 -1.49
CA ARG A 359 15.17 -19.36 -2.89
C ARG A 359 16.23 -18.35 -3.34
N GLY A 360 17.20 -18.01 -2.49
CA GLY A 360 18.34 -17.15 -2.85
C GLY A 360 18.02 -15.65 -2.98
N TYR A 361 16.93 -15.17 -2.38
CA TYR A 361 16.67 -13.73 -2.28
C TYR A 361 17.64 -13.08 -1.29
N ALA A 362 18.37 -12.07 -1.77
CA ALA A 362 19.34 -11.35 -0.95
C ALA A 362 18.62 -10.46 0.10
N PRO A 363 19.13 -10.38 1.34
CA PRO A 363 18.69 -9.34 2.26
C PRO A 363 18.94 -7.94 1.67
N ASP A 364 18.02 -7.01 1.87
CA ASP A 364 18.18 -5.63 1.45
C ASP A 364 19.31 -4.94 2.20
N ALA A 365 20.28 -4.40 1.46
CA ALA A 365 21.40 -3.64 2.01
C ALA A 365 20.98 -2.24 2.46
N SER A 366 19.85 -1.73 1.95
CA SER A 366 19.28 -0.41 2.21
C SER A 366 17.93 -0.50 2.93
N ALA A 367 17.80 -1.42 3.89
CA ALA A 367 16.52 -1.69 4.58
C ALA A 367 15.85 -0.44 5.18
N ASP A 368 16.64 0.52 5.68
CA ASP A 368 16.12 1.79 6.22
C ASP A 368 15.49 2.66 5.12
N GLU A 369 16.06 2.68 3.91
CA GLU A 369 15.51 3.40 2.75
C GLU A 369 14.22 2.74 2.26
N THR A 370 14.21 1.41 2.17
CA THR A 370 12.99 0.64 1.87
C THR A 370 11.89 0.90 2.89
N ALA A 371 12.23 0.97 4.19
CA ALA A 371 11.27 1.27 5.24
C ALA A 371 10.71 2.69 5.10
N TYR A 372 11.58 3.68 4.86
CA TYR A 372 11.18 5.05 4.57
C TYR A 372 10.20 5.12 3.39
N GLU A 373 10.58 4.55 2.23
CA GLU A 373 9.74 4.57 1.02
C GLU A 373 8.40 3.88 1.23
N TYR A 374 8.40 2.71 1.87
CA TYR A 374 7.18 1.99 2.17
C TYR A 374 6.28 2.76 3.13
N VAL A 375 6.86 3.42 4.14
CA VAL A 375 6.09 4.26 5.07
C VAL A 375 5.50 5.46 4.34
N THR A 376 6.30 6.19 3.56
CA THR A 376 5.81 7.32 2.75
C THR A 376 4.66 6.94 1.84
N LYS A 377 4.69 5.73 1.26
CA LYS A 377 3.70 5.31 0.27
C LYS A 377 2.44 4.68 0.87
N MET A 378 2.58 3.84 1.89
CA MET A 378 1.53 2.90 2.32
C MET A 378 1.10 3.02 3.78
N ARG A 379 1.68 3.95 4.53
CA ARG A 379 1.52 4.04 5.98
C ARG A 379 1.09 5.44 6.43
N LEU A 380 0.36 5.51 7.54
CA LEU A 380 -0.04 6.78 8.18
C LEU A 380 1.01 7.29 9.18
N GLU A 381 2.00 6.48 9.51
CA GLU A 381 3.12 6.88 10.35
C GLU A 381 3.94 8.01 9.69
N GLU A 382 4.43 8.96 10.49
CA GLU A 382 5.33 10.03 10.06
C GLU A 382 6.60 9.45 9.40
N PRO A 383 6.81 9.64 8.07
CA PRO A 383 7.95 9.08 7.36
C PRO A 383 9.30 9.55 7.90
N GLU A 384 9.35 10.73 8.51
CA GLU A 384 10.53 11.34 9.11
C GLU A 384 11.18 10.48 10.21
N LYS A 385 10.41 9.58 10.83
CA LYS A 385 10.91 8.62 11.83
C LYS A 385 11.76 7.51 11.22
N TYR A 386 11.57 7.24 9.93
CA TYR A 386 12.23 6.17 9.19
C TYR A 386 13.28 6.71 8.21
N LEU A 387 13.49 8.03 8.18
CA LEU A 387 14.42 8.68 7.28
C LEU A 387 15.84 8.13 7.51
N PRO A 388 16.52 7.57 6.49
CA PRO A 388 17.81 6.94 6.68
C PRO A 388 18.82 7.92 7.28
N ALA A 389 19.53 7.50 8.32
CA ALA A 389 20.59 8.31 8.89
C ALA A 389 21.70 8.50 7.85
N LYS A 390 22.06 9.75 7.54
CA LYS A 390 23.23 10.04 6.68
C LYS A 390 24.49 9.48 7.33
N THR A 391 25.00 8.38 6.81
CA THR A 391 26.28 7.76 7.17
C THR A 391 27.39 8.25 6.26
N SER A 392 27.55 9.56 6.08
CA SER A 392 28.79 10.06 5.46
C SER A 392 29.88 10.12 6.52
N ALA A 393 30.87 9.23 6.41
CA ALA A 393 32.06 9.24 7.26
C ALA A 393 33.08 10.33 6.90
N GLU A 394 32.90 11.02 5.76
CA GLU A 394 33.90 11.98 5.26
C GLU A 394 33.75 13.39 5.84
N TYR A 395 32.55 13.81 6.27
CA TYR A 395 32.30 15.19 6.72
C TYR A 395 31.29 15.25 7.87
N PRO A 396 31.46 16.18 8.84
CA PRO A 396 30.53 16.30 9.95
C PRO A 396 29.15 16.77 9.47
N ALA A 397 28.09 16.13 9.98
CA ALA A 397 26.71 16.56 9.72
C ALA A 397 26.44 17.95 10.33
N LEU A 398 25.47 18.70 9.81
CA LEU A 398 25.13 20.04 10.28
C LEU A 398 24.85 20.06 11.79
N GLU A 399 24.16 19.04 12.30
CA GLU A 399 23.86 18.87 13.72
C GLU A 399 25.14 18.77 14.56
N GLN A 400 26.17 18.09 14.05
CA GLN A 400 27.48 18.02 14.70
C GLN A 400 28.22 19.36 14.66
N ILE A 401 28.13 20.09 13.54
CA ILE A 401 28.70 21.43 13.41
C ILE A 401 28.02 22.40 14.38
N ILE A 402 26.69 22.34 14.51
CA ILE A 402 25.92 23.15 15.47
C ILE A 402 26.31 22.80 16.90
N ALA A 403 26.36 21.51 17.25
CA ALA A 403 26.69 21.06 18.61
C ALA A 403 28.11 21.45 19.05
N GLN A 404 29.03 21.66 18.11
CA GLN A 404 30.42 22.06 18.37
C GLN A 404 30.63 23.57 18.40
N ASP A 405 29.67 24.37 17.95
CA ASP A 405 29.77 25.82 17.86
C ASP A 405 28.77 26.50 18.80
N ALA A 406 29.29 27.08 19.89
CA ALA A 406 28.51 27.74 20.92
C ALA A 406 27.62 28.90 20.40
N LYS A 407 27.89 29.43 19.21
CA LYS A 407 27.14 30.54 18.62
C LYS A 407 26.01 30.05 17.72
N LEU A 408 26.23 28.92 17.02
CA LEU A 408 25.27 28.41 16.04
C LEU A 408 23.97 27.91 16.70
N GLN A 409 24.02 27.43 17.94
CA GLN A 409 22.82 26.96 18.64
C GLN A 409 21.67 27.98 18.63
N TYR A 410 21.97 29.28 18.76
CA TYR A 410 20.97 30.34 18.77
C TYR A 410 20.35 30.63 17.40
N ILE A 411 21.06 30.34 16.31
CA ILE A 411 20.50 30.47 14.95
C ILE A 411 19.46 29.37 14.71
N TYR A 412 19.70 28.18 15.25
CA TYR A 412 18.93 26.96 14.98
C TYR A 412 17.94 26.58 16.08
N ASP A 413 17.86 27.32 17.19
CA ASP A 413 16.94 27.03 18.28
C ASP A 413 15.47 27.16 17.82
N SER A 414 14.75 26.03 17.82
CA SER A 414 13.35 25.96 17.40
C SER A 414 12.37 26.47 18.47
N GLY A 415 12.83 26.76 19.69
CA GLY A 415 11.99 27.18 20.82
C GLY A 415 11.87 28.70 21.00
N VAL A 416 12.45 29.50 20.09
CA VAL A 416 12.64 30.94 20.31
C VAL A 416 11.80 31.84 19.42
N PHE A 417 11.14 31.29 18.40
CA PHE A 417 10.21 31.99 17.52
C PHE A 417 8.91 31.20 17.34
N GLU A 418 7.78 31.88 17.44
CA GLU A 418 6.45 31.32 17.19
C GLU A 418 5.62 32.31 16.37
N LEU A 419 4.74 31.79 15.52
CA LEU A 419 3.73 32.57 14.81
C LEU A 419 2.37 32.25 15.39
N ASP A 420 1.64 33.27 15.84
CA ASP A 420 0.22 33.18 16.18
C ASP A 420 -0.59 33.63 14.97
N VAL A 421 -1.42 32.73 14.44
CA VAL A 421 -2.32 33.01 13.32
C VAL A 421 -3.74 32.71 13.75
N ASP A 422 -4.56 33.76 13.81
CA ASP A 422 -5.97 33.66 14.20
C ASP A 422 -6.22 32.93 15.55
N GLY A 423 -5.23 32.94 16.45
CA GLY A 423 -5.27 32.31 17.77
C GLY A 423 -4.54 30.96 17.86
N ASP A 424 -4.16 30.37 16.73
CA ASP A 424 -3.39 29.13 16.67
C ASP A 424 -1.89 29.40 16.63
N ARG A 425 -1.10 28.59 17.35
CA ARG A 425 0.34 28.79 17.51
C ARG A 425 1.16 27.79 16.71
N TYR A 426 2.11 28.31 15.95
CA TYR A 426 2.99 27.57 15.07
C TYR A 426 4.45 27.82 15.44
N PRO A 427 5.24 26.81 15.83
CA PRO A 427 6.67 27.00 16.05
C PRO A 427 7.36 27.29 14.71
N LEU A 428 8.24 28.30 14.70
CA LEU A 428 9.06 28.57 13.52
C LEU A 428 10.35 27.77 13.63
N ILE A 429 10.57 26.89 12.66
CA ILE A 429 11.71 25.96 12.63
C ILE A 429 12.57 26.25 11.41
N SER A 430 13.90 26.18 11.56
CA SER A 430 14.85 26.29 10.46
C SER A 430 14.48 25.34 9.33
N GLN A 431 14.37 25.85 8.10
CA GLN A 431 14.04 25.01 6.94
C GLN A 431 15.05 23.89 6.66
N ILE A 432 16.25 24.00 7.23
CA ILE A 432 17.32 23.01 7.06
C ILE A 432 17.18 21.86 8.06
N LEU A 433 16.66 22.15 9.27
CA LEU A 433 16.51 21.17 10.34
C LEU A 433 15.09 20.62 10.46
N ARG A 434 14.09 21.32 9.92
CA ARG A 434 12.71 20.85 9.97
C ARG A 434 12.58 19.52 9.25
N LYS A 435 11.87 18.60 9.90
CA LYS A 435 11.64 17.26 9.35
C LYS A 435 10.34 17.22 8.54
N SER A 436 9.33 17.98 8.96
CA SER A 436 8.06 18.13 8.27
C SER A 436 7.93 19.49 7.59
N ARG A 437 7.09 19.56 6.56
CA ARG A 437 6.77 20.78 5.83
C ARG A 437 5.38 21.25 6.26
N GLU A 438 5.32 22.40 6.93
CA GLU A 438 4.07 23.03 7.35
C GLU A 438 3.78 24.26 6.47
N ILE A 439 2.56 24.35 5.96
CA ILE A 439 2.12 25.44 5.07
C ILE A 439 0.85 26.06 5.63
N LEU A 440 0.89 27.37 5.86
CA LEU A 440 -0.25 28.14 6.35
C LEU A 440 -1.09 28.74 5.21
N TYR A 441 -2.38 28.88 5.46
CA TYR A 441 -3.31 29.56 4.56
C TYR A 441 -3.79 30.86 5.20
N LEU A 442 -3.16 31.96 4.80
CA LEU A 442 -3.45 33.30 5.28
C LEU A 442 -4.44 34.00 4.38
N THR A 443 -5.27 34.85 4.97
CA THR A 443 -6.24 35.69 4.25
C THR A 443 -6.05 37.17 4.61
N PRO A 444 -6.63 38.12 3.84
CA PRO A 444 -6.58 39.54 4.19
C PRO A 444 -7.17 39.92 5.56
N ILE A 445 -8.01 39.04 6.13
CA ILE A 445 -8.61 39.23 7.45
C ILE A 445 -7.87 38.48 8.56
N SER A 446 -6.89 37.63 8.21
CA SER A 446 -6.11 36.89 9.20
C SER A 446 -5.30 37.84 10.08
N THR A 447 -5.30 37.56 11.38
CA THR A 447 -4.46 38.21 12.38
C THR A 447 -3.21 37.38 12.56
N VAL A 448 -2.04 37.98 12.36
CA VAL A 448 -0.74 37.31 12.40
C VAL A 448 0.20 38.05 13.34
N LYS A 449 0.54 37.43 14.47
CA LYS A 449 1.47 37.98 15.45
C LYS A 449 2.71 37.12 15.56
N LEU A 450 3.88 37.73 15.38
CA LEU A 450 5.16 37.05 15.56
C LEU A 450 5.62 37.18 17.01
N ARG A 451 6.05 36.07 17.60
CA ARG A 451 6.55 35.98 18.97
C ARG A 451 8.02 35.59 18.94
N MET A 452 8.86 36.35 19.64
CA MET A 452 10.30 36.09 19.76
C MET A 452 10.73 36.14 21.23
N LYS A 453 11.48 35.15 21.71
CA LYS A 453 12.02 35.17 23.08
C LYS A 453 12.93 36.38 23.30
N LYS A 454 12.74 37.11 24.40
CA LYS A 454 13.44 38.38 24.67
C LYS A 454 14.96 38.26 24.67
N HIS A 455 15.51 37.14 25.16
CA HIS A 455 16.95 36.91 25.19
C HIS A 455 17.62 36.93 23.81
N MET A 456 16.86 36.71 22.72
CA MET A 456 17.40 36.63 21.36
C MET A 456 18.07 37.93 20.89
N LEU A 457 17.70 39.07 21.47
CA LEU A 457 18.35 40.35 21.18
C LEU A 457 19.70 40.51 21.89
N GLN A 458 19.99 39.68 22.89
CA GLN A 458 21.21 39.68 23.69
C GLN A 458 22.22 38.63 23.20
N GLU A 459 21.74 37.50 22.66
CA GLU A 459 22.61 36.42 22.19
C GLU A 459 23.50 36.87 21.03
N GLU A 460 24.80 36.57 21.14
CA GLU A 460 25.83 36.92 20.16
C GLU A 460 25.80 38.40 19.71
N CYS A 461 25.43 39.31 20.61
CA CYS A 461 25.25 40.72 20.33
C CYS A 461 26.03 41.61 21.32
N ASP A 462 27.01 42.35 20.81
CA ASP A 462 27.80 43.31 21.61
C ASP A 462 26.98 44.55 22.02
N TYR A 463 25.94 44.89 21.25
CA TYR A 463 25.11 46.09 21.44
C TYR A 463 23.60 45.78 21.39
N PRO A 464 23.02 45.10 22.41
CA PRO A 464 21.63 44.62 22.38
C PRO A 464 20.58 45.69 22.13
N GLU A 465 20.82 46.93 22.55
CA GLU A 465 19.93 48.07 22.33
C GLU A 465 19.80 48.47 20.85
N ASN A 466 20.79 48.13 20.02
CA ASN A 466 20.78 48.38 18.59
C ASN A 466 20.36 47.15 17.78
N ASN A 467 20.10 46.02 18.44
CA ASN A 467 19.67 44.81 17.75
C ASN A 467 18.19 44.89 17.38
N ALA A 468 17.80 44.09 16.38
CA ALA A 468 16.46 44.12 15.82
C ALA A 468 16.00 42.73 15.43
N LEU A 469 14.69 42.50 15.59
CA LEU A 469 13.97 41.42 14.92
C LEU A 469 14.08 41.65 13.41
N TYR A 470 14.63 40.67 12.69
CA TYR A 470 14.89 40.72 11.26
C TYR A 470 13.94 39.79 10.53
N LEU A 471 13.08 40.35 9.67
CA LEU A 471 12.09 39.62 8.88
C LEU A 471 12.45 39.65 7.40
N MET A 472 12.27 38.51 6.73
CA MET A 472 12.36 38.40 5.27
C MET A 472 11.08 37.79 4.72
N LEU A 473 10.52 38.45 3.71
CA LEU A 473 9.41 37.94 2.92
C LEU A 473 9.93 37.54 1.55
N LEU A 474 9.77 36.27 1.20
CA LEU A 474 10.15 35.73 -0.10
C LEU A 474 8.91 35.19 -0.83
N SER A 475 8.83 35.45 -2.13
CA SER A 475 7.77 34.93 -2.99
C SER A 475 8.03 33.48 -3.36
N GLY A 476 6.97 32.70 -3.58
CA GLY A 476 7.07 31.40 -4.24
C GLY A 476 7.59 31.48 -5.67
N ASP A 477 7.49 32.65 -6.31
CA ASP A 477 8.00 32.88 -7.66
C ASP A 477 9.53 32.96 -7.66
N LEU A 478 10.14 32.22 -8.58
CA LEU A 478 11.59 32.15 -8.71
C LEU A 478 12.13 33.25 -9.62
N VAL A 479 13.33 33.73 -9.31
CA VAL A 479 14.10 34.67 -10.13
C VAL A 479 15.55 34.19 -10.24
N THR A 480 16.14 34.38 -11.41
CA THR A 480 17.55 34.06 -11.68
C THR A 480 18.35 35.35 -11.75
N TYR A 481 19.34 35.49 -10.89
CA TYR A 481 20.19 36.67 -10.81
C TYR A 481 21.56 36.36 -10.20
N GLY A 482 22.49 37.31 -10.28
CA GLY A 482 23.88 37.14 -9.86
C GLY A 482 24.78 36.66 -11.00
N ASP A 483 26.08 36.84 -10.81
CA ASP A 483 27.16 36.38 -11.69
C ASP A 483 27.21 34.85 -11.82
N GLU A 484 26.77 34.13 -10.79
CA GLU A 484 26.68 32.66 -10.78
C GLU A 484 25.40 32.10 -11.43
N GLY A 485 24.45 32.95 -11.85
CA GLY A 485 23.20 32.50 -12.50
C GLY A 485 22.29 31.64 -11.63
N ARG A 486 22.28 31.84 -10.31
CA ARG A 486 21.50 31.03 -9.36
C ARG A 486 20.01 31.42 -9.41
N THR A 487 19.15 30.40 -9.40
CA THR A 487 17.69 30.57 -9.27
C THR A 487 17.29 30.51 -7.81
N LYS A 488 16.61 31.55 -7.31
CA LYS A 488 16.18 31.68 -5.89
C LYS A 488 14.75 32.21 -5.82
N GLN A 489 14.10 32.03 -4.68
CA GLN A 489 12.84 32.74 -4.38
C GLN A 489 13.05 34.25 -4.49
N ARG A 490 12.08 34.96 -5.09
CA ARG A 490 12.13 36.41 -5.21
C ARG A 490 12.05 37.05 -3.83
N HIS A 491 13.01 37.90 -3.51
CA HIS A 491 12.98 38.70 -2.29
C HIS A 491 11.94 39.81 -2.43
N ILE A 492 10.89 39.79 -1.61
CA ILE A 492 9.82 40.78 -1.62
C ILE A 492 10.20 41.97 -0.75
N ALA A 493 10.53 41.69 0.52
CA ALA A 493 10.82 42.73 1.50
C ALA A 493 11.70 42.23 2.64
N THR A 494 12.42 43.16 3.26
CA THR A 494 13.11 42.97 4.54
C THR A 494 12.67 44.06 5.50
N HIS A 495 12.36 43.66 6.72
CA HIS A 495 11.99 44.58 7.80
C HIS A 495 12.83 44.32 9.04
N GLN A 496 13.22 45.40 9.70
CA GLN A 496 13.95 45.36 10.96
C GLN A 496 13.15 46.12 12.02
N ILE A 497 12.70 45.40 13.05
CA ILE A 497 11.99 45.98 14.18
C ILE A 497 12.97 46.03 15.35
N TYR A 498 13.52 47.23 15.58
CA TYR A 498 14.53 47.47 16.61
C TYR A 498 13.96 47.26 18.01
N LYS A 499 14.84 46.88 18.94
CA LYS A 499 14.49 46.67 20.35
C LYS A 499 13.63 47.79 20.94
N GLY A 500 13.99 49.05 20.68
CA GLY A 500 13.23 50.21 21.17
C GLY A 500 11.76 50.25 20.69
N VAL A 501 11.43 49.66 19.54
CA VAL A 501 10.04 49.48 19.09
C VAL A 501 9.40 48.28 19.78
N LEU A 502 10.12 47.15 19.85
CA LEU A 502 9.64 45.92 20.49
C LEU A 502 9.31 46.10 21.97
N ASP A 503 10.11 46.88 22.71
CA ASP A 503 9.90 47.19 24.14
C ASP A 503 8.55 47.85 24.42
N HIS A 504 7.99 48.56 23.44
CA HIS A 504 6.71 49.27 23.56
C HIS A 504 5.53 48.55 22.91
N SER A 505 5.71 47.29 22.47
CA SER A 505 4.60 46.50 21.94
C SER A 505 3.60 46.15 23.04
N GLY A 506 2.32 46.44 22.80
CA GLY A 506 1.24 46.31 23.79
C GLY A 506 0.89 44.87 24.19
N ASP A 507 1.33 43.88 23.42
CA ASP A 507 1.02 42.46 23.61
C ASP A 507 2.19 41.65 24.21
N ASN A 508 3.27 42.32 24.62
CA ASN A 508 4.45 41.63 25.17
C ASN A 508 4.10 40.79 26.40
N GLU A 509 4.68 39.59 26.47
CA GLU A 509 4.57 38.68 27.61
C GLU A 509 5.86 38.74 28.44
N GLU A 510 5.92 37.99 29.55
CA GLU A 510 7.08 37.98 30.45
C GLU A 510 8.38 37.66 29.70
N GLU A 511 8.39 36.56 28.94
CA GLU A 511 9.56 36.07 28.20
C GLU A 511 9.55 36.37 26.70
N TRP A 512 8.46 36.94 26.17
CA TRP A 512 8.24 37.09 24.73
C TRP A 512 8.05 38.54 24.33
N TYR A 513 8.74 38.96 23.27
CA TYR A 513 8.28 40.05 22.43
C TYR A 513 7.18 39.54 21.51
N VAL A 514 6.07 40.27 21.42
CA VAL A 514 4.94 39.93 20.54
C VAL A 514 4.72 41.11 19.60
N TYR A 515 4.76 40.90 18.29
CA TYR A 515 4.63 41.97 17.30
C TYR A 515 3.64 41.60 16.21
N ASP A 516 2.63 42.43 15.98
CA ASP A 516 1.61 42.23 14.95
C ASP A 516 2.19 42.57 13.56
N ILE A 517 2.28 41.55 12.70
CA ILE A 517 2.77 41.66 11.32
C ILE A 517 1.65 41.55 10.28
N SER A 518 0.38 41.54 10.68
CA SER A 518 -0.77 41.42 9.77
C SER A 518 -0.78 42.53 8.72
N GLY A 519 -0.49 43.76 9.16
CA GLY A 519 -0.38 44.92 8.26
C GLY A 519 0.75 44.77 7.25
N LEU A 520 1.91 44.28 7.71
CA LEU A 520 3.08 44.00 6.89
C LEU A 520 2.77 43.00 5.77
N LEU A 521 2.12 41.89 6.15
CA LEU A 521 1.79 40.84 5.20
C LEU A 521 0.77 41.33 4.16
N ARG A 522 -0.22 42.12 4.58
CA ARG A 522 -1.20 42.75 3.68
C ARG A 522 -0.57 43.71 2.69
N GLU A 523 0.44 44.48 3.10
CA GLU A 523 1.09 45.48 2.25
C GLU A 523 1.66 44.83 0.97
N TYR A 524 2.25 43.65 1.09
CA TYR A 524 2.87 42.93 -0.02
C TYR A 524 1.98 41.87 -0.69
N ALA A 525 0.66 41.89 -0.43
CA ALA A 525 -0.28 40.88 -0.92
C ALA A 525 -0.21 40.61 -2.43
N LYS A 526 0.15 41.63 -3.23
CA LYS A 526 0.25 41.54 -4.70
C LYS A 526 1.54 40.89 -5.21
N GLU A 527 2.56 40.77 -4.36
CA GLU A 527 3.88 40.23 -4.72
C GLU A 527 4.03 38.74 -4.39
N TYR A 528 3.05 38.17 -3.66
CA TYR A 528 3.02 36.77 -3.32
C TYR A 528 2.61 35.90 -4.51
N ALA A 529 3.29 34.76 -4.65
CA ALA A 529 2.92 33.74 -5.61
C ALA A 529 1.62 33.06 -5.19
N THR A 530 0.78 32.74 -6.19
CA THR A 530 -0.50 32.04 -6.00
C THR A 530 -0.38 30.54 -6.24
N GLY A 531 0.53 30.12 -7.13
CA GLY A 531 0.76 28.72 -7.51
C GLY A 531 1.87 28.01 -6.73
N SER A 532 2.59 28.71 -5.86
CA SER A 532 3.67 28.15 -5.03
C SER A 532 3.72 28.85 -3.68
N PRO A 533 4.15 28.18 -2.60
CA PRO A 533 4.15 28.77 -1.28
C PRO A 533 5.21 29.87 -1.14
N ASN A 534 4.84 30.92 -0.43
CA ASN A 534 5.69 32.04 -0.05
C ASN A 534 6.36 31.74 1.29
N ASN A 535 7.40 32.48 1.65
CA ASN A 535 8.21 32.18 2.82
C ASN A 535 8.36 33.41 3.73
N LEU A 536 8.07 33.23 5.01
CA LEU A 536 8.37 34.20 6.07
C LEU A 536 9.54 33.63 6.88
N LEU A 537 10.69 34.30 6.85
CA LEU A 537 11.85 33.96 7.65
C LEU A 537 12.08 35.02 8.74
N CYS A 538 12.47 34.57 9.94
CA CYS A 538 12.80 35.44 11.06
C CYS A 538 14.11 35.05 11.74
N THR A 539 14.85 36.07 12.17
CA THR A 539 16.05 35.96 13.00
C THR A 539 16.30 37.31 13.68
N THR A 540 17.48 37.53 14.26
CA THR A 540 17.92 38.87 14.68
C THR A 540 19.03 39.37 13.75
N THR A 541 19.23 40.68 13.72
CA THR A 541 20.23 41.30 12.84
C THR A 541 21.63 40.74 13.14
N GLU A 542 22.00 40.63 14.42
CA GLU A 542 23.31 40.10 14.81
C GLU A 542 23.47 38.59 14.52
N LEU A 543 22.44 37.78 14.75
CA LEU A 543 22.50 36.34 14.45
C LEU A 543 22.58 36.09 12.93
N ARG A 544 21.93 36.93 12.13
CA ARG A 544 22.09 36.91 10.66
C ARG A 544 23.53 37.18 10.27
N ASP A 545 24.18 38.18 10.87
CA ASP A 545 25.56 38.53 10.54
C ASP A 545 26.55 37.49 11.11
N CYS A 546 26.24 36.88 12.26
CA CYS A 546 26.95 35.70 12.76
C CYS A 546 26.91 34.54 11.76
N HIS A 547 25.75 34.23 11.18
CA HIS A 547 25.61 33.21 10.15
C HIS A 547 26.51 33.47 8.93
N TYR A 548 26.48 34.69 8.36
CA TYR A 548 27.30 35.01 7.18
C TYR A 548 28.80 35.01 7.48
N ARG A 549 29.22 35.52 8.65
CA ARG A 549 30.62 35.40 9.11
C ARG A 549 31.03 33.93 9.25
N LYS A 550 30.14 33.05 9.71
CA LYS A 550 30.46 31.62 9.81
C LYS A 550 30.57 30.97 8.44
N GLN A 551 29.69 31.31 7.50
CA GLN A 551 29.76 30.84 6.11
C GLN A 551 31.10 31.21 5.45
N GLU A 552 31.57 32.44 5.64
CA GLU A 552 32.86 32.90 5.11
C GLU A 552 34.03 32.09 5.67
N ASN A 553 33.98 31.74 6.96
CA ASN A 553 35.10 31.11 7.66
C ASN A 553 35.05 29.57 7.70
N ASN A 554 33.97 28.93 7.25
CA ASN A 554 33.80 27.49 7.31
C ASN A 554 33.07 26.94 6.08
N ALA A 555 33.82 26.33 5.16
CA ALA A 555 33.30 25.77 3.92
C ALA A 555 32.28 24.64 4.14
N TYR A 556 32.44 23.82 5.18
CA TYR A 556 31.48 22.74 5.49
C TYR A 556 30.14 23.29 5.96
N TYR A 557 30.17 24.32 6.80
CA TYR A 557 28.97 25.03 7.21
C TYR A 557 28.33 25.77 6.02
N HIS A 558 29.14 26.40 5.17
CA HIS A 558 28.65 27.11 3.98
C HIS A 558 27.83 26.20 3.06
N ILE A 559 28.33 24.99 2.77
CA ILE A 559 27.64 24.03 1.92
C ILE A 559 26.32 23.57 2.56
N GLN A 560 26.33 23.27 3.87
CA GLN A 560 25.14 22.75 4.56
C GLN A 560 24.11 23.83 4.89
N ALA A 561 24.51 25.09 4.94
CA ALA A 561 23.67 26.26 5.20
C ALA A 561 23.55 27.18 3.97
N ILE A 562 23.65 26.63 2.76
CA ILE A 562 23.58 27.40 1.50
C ILE A 562 22.19 28.02 1.28
N ASN A 563 21.15 27.35 1.79
CA ASN A 563 19.82 27.92 1.95
C ASN A 563 19.76 28.68 3.29
N LEU A 564 18.99 29.77 3.36
CA LEU A 564 18.89 30.60 4.57
C LEU A 564 18.48 29.73 5.78
N PRO A 565 19.30 29.61 6.84
CA PRO A 565 19.04 28.67 7.94
C PRO A 565 18.04 29.18 8.96
N PHE A 566 17.49 30.37 8.75
CA PHE A 566 16.67 31.05 9.73
C PHE A 566 15.33 30.36 9.93
N GLN A 567 14.76 30.56 11.12
CA GLN A 567 13.45 30.02 11.49
C GLN A 567 12.41 30.53 10.50
N ASN A 568 11.56 29.65 9.98
CA ASN A 568 10.66 30.02 8.91
C ASN A 568 9.33 29.27 8.94
N ILE A 569 8.37 29.81 8.19
CA ILE A 569 7.16 29.11 7.81
C ILE A 569 6.78 29.45 6.37
N GLU A 570 6.18 28.48 5.69
CA GLU A 570 5.65 28.65 4.36
C GLU A 570 4.16 29.02 4.41
N PHE A 571 3.70 29.85 3.48
CA PHE A 571 2.30 30.23 3.43
C PHE A 571 1.79 30.52 2.02
N TYR A 572 0.50 30.27 1.83
CA TYR A 572 -0.30 30.86 0.76
C TYR A 572 -1.09 32.04 1.28
N TYR A 573 -1.23 33.07 0.46
CA TYR A 573 -2.05 34.24 0.75
C TYR A 573 -3.23 34.27 -0.21
N LEU A 574 -4.42 33.94 0.30
CA LEU A 574 -5.60 33.61 -0.50
C LEU A 574 -6.82 34.45 -0.10
N THR A 575 -7.85 34.48 -0.95
CA THR A 575 -9.18 34.92 -0.52
C THR A 575 -9.79 33.89 0.44
N LEU A 576 -10.79 34.29 1.24
CA LEU A 576 -11.46 33.39 2.17
C LEU A 576 -12.14 32.20 1.44
N GLU A 577 -12.71 32.44 0.27
CA GLU A 577 -13.30 31.39 -0.58
C GLU A 577 -12.25 30.38 -1.06
N GLN A 578 -11.09 30.86 -1.51
CA GLN A 578 -9.98 30.01 -1.97
C GLN A 578 -9.36 29.16 -0.84
N LYS A 579 -9.37 29.67 0.39
CA LYS A 579 -8.91 28.92 1.56
C LYS A 579 -9.83 27.73 1.84
N ASN A 580 -11.14 27.96 1.89
CA ASN A 580 -12.14 26.91 2.14
C ASN A 580 -12.07 25.79 1.07
N ASP A 581 -11.85 26.14 -0.19
CA ASP A 581 -11.71 25.15 -1.28
C ASP A 581 -10.43 24.30 -1.17
N LYS A 582 -9.30 24.89 -0.72
CA LYS A 582 -8.04 24.14 -0.55
C LYS A 582 -8.02 23.25 0.67
N GLU A 583 -8.63 23.67 1.77
CA GLU A 583 -8.77 22.84 2.98
C GLU A 583 -9.60 21.59 2.69
N ALA A 584 -10.65 21.71 1.87
CA ALA A 584 -11.45 20.57 1.40
C ALA A 584 -10.65 19.56 0.53
N PHE A 585 -9.54 19.98 -0.10
CA PHE A 585 -8.68 19.11 -0.92
C PHE A 585 -7.59 18.38 -0.12
N HIS A 586 -7.20 18.89 1.05
CA HIS A 586 -6.14 18.32 1.89
C HIS A 586 -6.63 17.28 2.91
N GLU A 587 -7.96 17.09 3.06
CA GLU A 587 -8.56 15.99 3.82
C GLU A 587 -8.53 14.62 3.08
N PHE A 588 -7.75 14.47 2.00
CA PHE A 588 -7.75 13.29 1.13
C PHE A 588 -6.44 12.50 1.13
#